data_AF-R8W003-F1
#
_entry.id   AF-R8W003-F1
#
_cell.length_a   1.000
_cell.length_b   1.000
_cell.length_c   1.000
_cell.angle_alpha   90.00
_cell.angle_beta   90.00
_cell.angle_gamma   90.00
#
_symmetry.space_group_name_H-M   'P 1'
#
loop_
_entity.id
_entity.type
_entity.pdbx_description
1 polymer ?
#
loop_
_entity_poly.entity_id
_entity_poly.type
_entity_poly.pdbx_seq_one_letter_code
_entity_poly.pdbx_strand_id
1 'polypeptide(L)'
;MAKRKRSIRAGRLCLVTLASMPLPRDPDYVRAEKSRCTSLAQQKLNLKYSCQKLELLLAANFDHHDYYVTLTYDNDHLPADRAAAVKRIQRFIRQLRRHRKARGQDVAYVYTTEGLHDKRLHHHIVINGYDDEEIIRSLWTDGNTDASAFDLKQVTALASYMTKEPLEHGKAQVGKRCWSPSRNLNKPVIESEIVSDDLTLAPPLNSTVLDQPPVVRTEFGEFVYIKYLLPELPAQSSPFRRRSRKKVHINFDSKPCLS
;
A
#
# COMPACT_ATOMS: atom_id res chain seq x y z
N MET A 1 21.52 -29.39 -1.64
CA MET A 1 20.39 -29.26 -0.69
C MET A 1 19.20 -28.67 -1.47
N ALA A 2 18.06 -28.35 -0.85
CA ALA A 2 16.94 -27.71 -1.55
C ALA A 2 16.67 -26.31 -0.97
N LYS A 3 16.40 -25.34 -1.85
CA LYS A 3 16.03 -23.98 -1.45
C LYS A 3 14.52 -23.79 -1.60
N ARG A 4 13.94 -22.91 -0.77
CA ARG A 4 12.56 -22.45 -0.94
C ARG A 4 12.59 -21.12 -1.65
N LYS A 5 11.96 -21.07 -2.83
CA LYS A 5 11.68 -19.83 -3.53
C LYS A 5 10.27 -19.39 -3.18
N ARG A 6 10.13 -18.14 -2.75
CA ARG A 6 8.84 -17.49 -2.52
C ARG A 6 8.78 -16.20 -3.34
N SER A 7 7.76 -16.12 -4.18
CA SER A 7 7.49 -15.00 -5.08
C SER A 7 6.24 -14.28 -4.60
N ILE A 8 6.31 -12.97 -4.44
CA ILE A 8 5.18 -12.11 -4.11
C ILE A 8 5.01 -11.11 -5.25
N ARG A 9 3.82 -11.06 -5.85
CA ARG A 9 3.47 -10.10 -6.91
C ARG A 9 2.34 -9.18 -6.45
N ALA A 10 2.62 -7.89 -6.44
CA ALA A 10 1.71 -6.80 -6.11
C ALA A 10 1.64 -5.84 -7.30
N GLY A 11 0.69 -6.07 -8.21
CA GLY A 11 0.65 -5.32 -9.47
C GLY A 11 1.93 -5.52 -10.28
N ARG A 12 2.69 -4.43 -10.49
CA ARG A 12 4.02 -4.45 -11.13
C ARG A 12 5.16 -4.76 -10.18
N LEU A 13 4.98 -4.57 -8.86
CA LEU A 13 6.00 -4.84 -7.87
C LEU A 13 6.12 -6.35 -7.63
N CYS A 14 7.33 -6.86 -7.76
CA CYS A 14 7.68 -8.24 -7.47
C CYS A 14 8.76 -8.30 -6.39
N LEU A 15 8.55 -9.17 -5.41
CA LEU A 15 9.54 -9.52 -4.39
C LEU A 15 9.75 -11.03 -4.45
N VAL A 16 10.94 -11.45 -4.87
CA VAL A 16 11.32 -12.86 -4.91
C VAL A 16 12.37 -13.10 -3.86
N THR A 17 12.14 -14.11 -3.02
CA THR A 17 13.02 -14.53 -1.93
C THR A 17 13.45 -15.96 -2.18
N LEU A 18 14.72 -16.25 -1.89
CA LEU A 18 15.28 -17.59 -1.94
C LEU A 18 15.99 -17.84 -0.61
N ALA A 19 15.61 -18.91 0.07
CA ALA A 19 16.15 -19.26 1.38
C ALA A 19 16.47 -20.75 1.47
N SER A 20 17.58 -21.10 2.12
CA SER A 20 17.87 -22.50 2.48
C SER A 20 16.76 -23.08 3.37
N MET A 21 16.35 -24.32 3.11
CA MET A 21 15.37 -25.00 3.96
C MET A 21 16.06 -25.70 5.15
N PRO A 22 15.44 -25.72 6.34
CA PRO A 22 15.93 -26.53 7.45
C PRO A 22 15.84 -28.02 7.09
N LEU A 23 16.87 -28.80 7.43
CA LEU A 23 16.93 -30.23 7.12
C LEU A 23 16.34 -31.08 8.27
N PRO A 24 15.77 -32.26 7.98
CA PRO A 24 15.27 -33.18 9.02
C PRO A 24 16.30 -33.60 10.06
N ARG A 25 17.61 -33.49 9.74
CA ARG A 25 18.74 -33.81 10.63
C ARG A 25 19.35 -32.60 11.34
N ASP A 26 18.79 -31.39 11.17
CA ASP A 26 19.24 -30.23 11.93
C ASP A 26 19.00 -30.50 13.43
N PRO A 27 20.03 -30.38 14.30
CA PRO A 27 19.89 -30.68 15.72
C PRO A 27 18.89 -29.73 16.38
N ASP A 28 18.15 -30.22 17.38
CA ASP A 28 16.98 -29.53 17.94
C ASP A 28 17.29 -28.14 18.50
N TYR A 29 18.52 -27.87 18.93
CA TYR A 29 18.95 -26.53 19.36
C TYR A 29 18.92 -25.51 18.21
N VAL A 30 19.19 -25.93 16.96
CA VAL A 30 19.09 -25.07 15.77
C VAL A 30 17.64 -24.72 15.44
N ARG A 31 16.70 -25.64 15.71
CA ARG A 31 15.25 -25.37 15.59
C ARG A 31 14.75 -24.48 16.72
N ALA A 32 15.20 -24.74 17.95
CA ALA A 32 14.82 -23.99 19.15
C ALA A 32 15.34 -22.55 19.13
N GLU A 33 16.59 -22.32 18.71
CA GLU A 33 17.18 -20.99 18.64
C GLU A 33 16.53 -20.12 17.55
N LYS A 34 16.12 -20.74 16.43
CA LYS A 34 15.29 -20.08 15.40
C LYS A 34 13.90 -19.65 15.91
N SER A 35 13.40 -20.25 17.00
CA SER A 35 12.10 -19.94 17.61
C SER A 35 12.17 -18.94 18.77
N ARG A 36 13.37 -18.70 19.33
CA ARG A 36 13.58 -17.74 20.42
C ARG A 36 13.75 -16.32 19.88
N CYS A 37 12.64 -15.69 19.53
CA CYS A 37 12.61 -14.22 19.45
C CYS A 37 12.12 -13.67 20.80
N THR A 38 12.90 -12.79 21.43
CA THR A 38 12.44 -11.99 22.57
C THR A 38 11.24 -11.12 22.17
N SER A 39 10.38 -10.76 23.12
CA SER A 39 9.15 -9.99 22.85
C SER A 39 9.40 -8.68 22.08
N LEU A 40 10.53 -8.00 22.36
CA LEU A 40 10.95 -6.79 21.65
C LEU A 40 11.42 -7.07 20.21
N ALA A 41 12.16 -8.16 19.98
CA ALA A 41 12.57 -8.57 18.65
C ALA A 41 11.34 -8.96 17.80
N GLN A 42 10.37 -9.66 18.38
CA GLN A 42 9.10 -9.98 17.73
C GLN A 42 8.31 -8.72 17.36
N GLN A 43 8.25 -7.72 18.24
CA GLN A 43 7.56 -6.46 17.94
C GLN A 43 8.22 -5.71 16.77
N LYS A 44 9.57 -5.62 16.75
CA LYS A 44 10.30 -5.01 15.62
C LYS A 44 10.06 -5.76 14.32
N LEU A 45 10.07 -7.10 14.34
CA LEU A 45 9.73 -7.91 13.17
C LEU A 45 8.29 -7.67 12.70
N ASN A 46 7.33 -7.63 13.63
CA ASN A 46 5.92 -7.35 13.31
C ASN A 46 5.73 -5.97 12.67
N LEU A 47 6.47 -4.96 13.11
CA LEU A 47 6.45 -3.63 12.50
C LEU A 47 7.06 -3.65 11.10
N LYS A 48 8.20 -4.31 10.92
CA LYS A 48 8.82 -4.52 9.59
C LYS A 48 7.86 -5.23 8.62
N TYR A 49 7.16 -6.27 9.08
CA TYR A 49 6.14 -6.94 8.28
C TYR A 49 4.91 -6.06 8.02
N SER A 50 4.53 -5.20 8.96
CA SER A 50 3.42 -4.25 8.77
C SER A 50 3.75 -3.20 7.70
N CYS A 51 5.00 -2.72 7.65
CA CYS A 51 5.50 -1.83 6.60
C CYS A 51 5.52 -2.54 5.23
N GLN A 52 6.12 -3.73 5.14
CA GLN A 52 6.12 -4.53 3.91
C GLN A 52 4.70 -4.83 3.42
N LYS A 53 3.76 -5.09 4.33
CA LYS A 53 2.36 -5.32 3.97
C LYS A 53 1.68 -4.07 3.43
N LEU A 54 2.02 -2.88 3.95
CA LEU A 54 1.55 -1.61 3.39
C LEU A 54 2.12 -1.41 1.99
N GLU A 55 3.44 -1.58 1.82
CA GLU A 55 4.13 -1.48 0.53
C GLU A 55 3.44 -2.34 -0.55
N LEU A 56 3.25 -3.63 -0.26
CA LEU A 56 2.61 -4.57 -1.18
C LEU A 56 1.14 -4.21 -1.47
N LEU A 57 0.43 -3.68 -0.47
CA LEU A 57 -0.96 -3.26 -0.67
C LEU A 57 -1.06 -2.02 -1.55
N LEU A 58 -0.15 -1.06 -1.37
CA LEU A 58 -0.09 0.14 -2.19
C LEU A 58 0.25 -0.24 -3.64
N ALA A 59 1.31 -1.01 -3.85
CA ALA A 59 1.74 -1.43 -5.18
C ALA A 59 0.71 -2.29 -5.95
N ALA A 60 -0.17 -3.00 -5.24
CA ALA A 60 -1.21 -3.82 -5.86
C ALA A 60 -2.45 -3.00 -6.30
N ASN A 61 -2.59 -1.75 -5.84
CA ASN A 61 -3.83 -0.99 -6.01
C ASN A 61 -3.63 0.41 -6.57
N PHE A 62 -2.42 0.97 -6.51
CA PHE A 62 -2.18 2.34 -6.94
C PHE A 62 -1.06 2.45 -7.98
N ASP A 63 -1.19 3.45 -8.85
CA ASP A 63 -0.23 3.79 -9.91
C ASP A 63 -0.02 5.32 -10.02
N HIS A 64 0.67 5.75 -11.07
CA HIS A 64 1.08 7.13 -11.26
C HIS A 64 -0.06 8.13 -11.52
N HIS A 65 -1.29 7.65 -11.74
CA HIS A 65 -2.48 8.48 -11.82
C HIS A 65 -3.11 8.77 -10.45
N ASP A 66 -2.61 8.12 -9.40
CA ASP A 66 -3.13 8.24 -8.05
C ASP A 66 -2.37 9.27 -7.23
N TYR A 67 -2.93 9.63 -6.08
CA TYR A 67 -2.42 10.71 -5.26
C TYR A 67 -1.90 10.19 -3.93
N TYR A 68 -0.74 10.69 -3.52
CA TYR A 68 -0.32 10.73 -2.14
C TYR A 68 -0.63 12.11 -1.57
N VAL A 69 -1.29 12.15 -0.42
CA VAL A 69 -1.81 13.37 0.18
C VAL A 69 -1.46 13.41 1.66
N THR A 70 -0.92 14.54 2.11
CA THR A 70 -0.72 14.87 3.51
C THR A 70 -1.77 15.91 3.92
N LEU A 71 -2.59 15.55 4.91
CA LEU A 71 -3.63 16.40 5.48
C LEU A 71 -3.18 16.86 6.87
N THR A 72 -3.04 18.17 7.03
CA THR A 72 -2.62 18.81 8.29
C THR A 72 -3.73 19.68 8.83
N TYR A 73 -3.70 19.93 10.14
CA TYR A 73 -4.64 20.83 10.80
C TYR A 73 -4.04 22.23 10.94
N ASP A 74 -4.87 23.25 10.72
CA ASP A 74 -4.54 24.60 11.15
C ASP A 74 -4.70 24.75 12.69
N ASN A 75 -4.41 25.94 13.21
CA ASN A 75 -4.46 26.18 14.66
C ASN A 75 -5.89 26.13 15.22
N ASP A 76 -6.88 26.50 14.41
CA ASP A 76 -8.27 26.66 14.85
C ASP A 76 -9.02 25.32 14.85
N HIS A 77 -8.52 24.34 14.08
CA HIS A 77 -9.17 23.04 13.89
C HIS A 77 -8.38 21.86 14.48
N LEU A 78 -7.45 22.11 15.42
CA LEU A 78 -6.68 21.04 16.06
C LEU A 78 -7.60 20.02 16.77
N PRO A 79 -7.50 18.73 16.43
CA PRO A 79 -8.28 17.70 17.11
C PRO A 79 -7.76 17.48 18.52
N ALA A 80 -8.69 17.36 19.49
CA ALA A 80 -8.34 17.13 20.89
C ALA A 80 -7.60 15.81 21.13
N ASP A 81 -7.89 14.78 20.33
CA ASP A 81 -7.25 13.48 20.42
C ASP A 81 -7.23 12.75 19.06
N ARG A 82 -6.56 11.60 19.03
CA ARG A 82 -6.49 10.75 17.84
C ARG A 82 -7.86 10.26 17.36
N ALA A 83 -8.83 10.04 18.26
CA ALA A 83 -10.15 9.57 17.88
C ALA A 83 -10.94 10.67 17.15
N ALA A 84 -10.82 11.92 17.59
CA ALA A 84 -11.34 13.10 16.92
C ALA A 84 -10.68 13.27 15.54
N ALA A 85 -9.35 13.13 15.44
CA ALA A 85 -8.65 13.18 14.15
C ALA A 85 -9.16 12.09 13.17
N VAL A 86 -9.35 10.86 13.66
CA VAL A 86 -9.92 9.77 12.85
C VAL A 86 -11.34 10.10 12.37
N LYS A 87 -12.17 10.77 13.18
CA LYS A 87 -13.51 11.21 12.73
C LYS A 87 -13.43 12.26 11.61
N ARG A 88 -12.44 13.16 11.64
CA ARG A 88 -12.21 14.20 10.62
C ARG A 88 -11.82 13.59 9.28
N ILE A 89 -10.81 12.71 9.24
CA ILE A 89 -10.44 12.03 7.99
C ILE A 89 -11.56 11.14 7.44
N GLN A 90 -12.35 10.48 8.31
CA GLN A 90 -13.51 9.72 7.85
C GLN A 90 -14.59 10.61 7.24
N ARG A 91 -14.78 11.84 7.74
CA ARG A 91 -15.69 12.82 7.13
C ARG A 91 -15.21 13.23 5.75
N PHE A 92 -13.93 13.56 5.60
CA PHE A 92 -13.29 13.85 4.33
C PHE A 92 -13.51 12.71 3.32
N ILE A 93 -13.20 11.46 3.68
CA ILE A 93 -13.41 10.28 2.84
C ILE A 93 -14.89 10.11 2.45
N ARG A 94 -15.84 10.37 3.37
CA ARG A 94 -17.28 10.29 3.07
C ARG A 94 -17.72 11.36 2.06
N GLN A 95 -17.14 12.56 2.13
CA GLN A 95 -17.44 13.62 1.17
C GLN A 95 -16.85 13.29 -0.21
N LEU A 96 -15.59 12.82 -0.26
CA LEU A 96 -14.96 12.39 -1.52
C LEU A 96 -15.75 11.26 -2.19
N ARG A 97 -16.21 10.28 -1.40
CA ARG A 97 -17.10 9.20 -1.89
C ARG A 97 -18.41 9.73 -2.47
N ARG A 98 -19.04 10.71 -1.83
CA ARG A 98 -20.28 11.33 -2.36
C ARG A 98 -20.02 12.03 -3.69
N HIS A 99 -18.93 12.80 -3.75
CA HIS A 99 -18.51 13.52 -4.95
C HIS A 99 -18.26 12.56 -6.13
N ARG A 100 -17.49 11.50 -5.90
CA ARG A 100 -17.14 10.51 -6.94
C ARG A 100 -18.31 9.60 -7.32
N LYS A 101 -19.16 9.21 -6.37
CA LYS A 101 -20.35 8.39 -6.64
C LYS A 101 -21.31 9.07 -7.62
N ALA A 102 -21.46 10.39 -7.56
CA ALA A 102 -22.28 11.15 -8.51
C ALA A 102 -21.78 11.02 -9.98
N ARG A 103 -20.51 10.67 -10.17
CA ARG A 103 -19.85 10.47 -11.46
C ARG A 103 -19.60 8.99 -11.80
N GLY A 104 -20.10 8.07 -10.97
CA GLY A 104 -19.86 6.63 -11.14
C GLY A 104 -18.40 6.21 -10.89
N GLN A 105 -17.65 7.00 -10.12
CA GLN A 105 -16.27 6.75 -9.74
C GLN A 105 -16.19 6.14 -8.33
N ASP A 106 -15.27 5.20 -8.14
CA ASP A 106 -15.06 4.50 -6.87
C ASP A 106 -13.96 5.17 -6.02
N VAL A 107 -13.86 4.82 -4.74
CA VAL A 107 -12.84 5.37 -3.84
C VAL A 107 -12.07 4.26 -3.14
N ALA A 108 -10.84 4.05 -3.58
CA ALA A 108 -9.83 3.22 -2.96
C ALA A 108 -8.82 4.11 -2.23
N TYR A 109 -8.45 3.75 -1.01
CA TYR A 109 -7.46 4.51 -0.24
C TYR A 109 -6.73 3.65 0.80
N VAL A 110 -5.59 4.14 1.27
CA VAL A 110 -4.94 3.68 2.50
C VAL A 110 -4.41 4.90 3.25
N TYR A 111 -4.71 5.03 4.54
CA TYR A 111 -4.24 6.16 5.35
C TYR A 111 -3.60 5.76 6.68
N THR A 112 -2.78 6.67 7.22
CA THR A 112 -2.22 6.64 8.57
C THR A 112 -2.55 7.94 9.30
N THR A 113 -2.57 7.88 10.63
CA THR A 113 -2.74 9.05 11.50
C THR A 113 -1.54 9.07 12.43
N GLU A 114 -0.74 10.12 12.30
CA GLU A 114 0.51 10.37 13.04
C GLU A 114 0.34 11.60 13.94
N GLY A 115 1.24 11.79 14.91
CA GLY A 115 1.27 12.89 15.88
C GLY A 115 0.99 12.48 17.33
N LEU A 116 1.40 11.26 17.74
CA LEU A 116 1.19 10.78 19.12
C LEU A 116 2.33 11.14 20.10
N HIS A 117 3.54 11.37 19.59
CA HIS A 117 4.75 11.55 20.39
C HIS A 117 5.42 12.89 20.05
N ASP A 118 4.85 14.00 20.55
CA ASP A 118 5.31 15.41 20.40
C ASP A 118 5.09 16.13 19.07
N LYS A 119 4.36 15.53 18.12
CA LYS A 119 4.01 16.19 16.85
C LYS A 119 2.52 16.48 16.75
N ARG A 120 2.18 17.57 16.05
CA ARG A 120 0.79 17.86 15.70
C ARG A 120 0.19 16.70 14.91
N LEU A 121 -1.04 16.32 15.29
CA LEU A 121 -1.77 15.26 14.59
C LEU A 121 -1.88 15.60 13.09
N HIS A 122 -1.69 14.63 12.23
CA HIS A 122 -1.85 14.78 10.78
C HIS A 122 -2.12 13.42 10.14
N HIS A 123 -2.50 13.42 8.86
CA HIS A 123 -2.82 12.22 8.12
C HIS A 123 -2.00 12.12 6.84
N HIS A 124 -1.50 10.93 6.58
CA HIS A 124 -0.97 10.56 5.27
C HIS A 124 -1.95 9.61 4.61
N ILE A 125 -2.33 9.87 3.37
CA ILE A 125 -3.30 9.05 2.65
C ILE A 125 -2.88 8.89 1.18
N VAL A 126 -2.89 7.65 0.70
CA VAL A 126 -2.84 7.33 -0.74
C VAL A 126 -4.27 7.08 -1.20
N ILE A 127 -4.70 7.73 -2.28
CA ILE A 127 -6.07 7.64 -2.84
C ILE A 127 -6.00 7.48 -4.34
N ASN A 128 -6.88 6.66 -4.91
CA ASN A 128 -6.97 6.53 -6.36
C ASN A 128 -7.39 7.86 -7.02
N GLY A 129 -6.88 8.20 -8.19
CA GLY A 129 -7.10 9.49 -8.86
C GLY A 129 -8.09 9.44 -10.03
N TYR A 130 -8.74 10.59 -10.30
CA TYR A 130 -9.56 10.83 -11.48
C TYR A 130 -9.45 12.28 -11.99
N ASP A 131 -8.24 12.85 -11.99
CA ASP A 131 -7.99 14.27 -12.30
C ASP A 131 -8.82 15.21 -11.40
N ASP A 132 -8.95 14.85 -10.12
CA ASP A 132 -9.79 15.55 -9.14
C ASP A 132 -9.00 16.04 -7.92
N GLU A 133 -7.72 16.36 -8.12
CA GLU A 133 -6.81 16.84 -7.08
C GLU A 133 -7.32 18.12 -6.40
N GLU A 134 -7.82 19.10 -7.15
CA GLU A 134 -8.39 20.34 -6.60
C GLU A 134 -9.61 20.06 -5.71
N ILE A 135 -10.40 19.05 -6.07
CA ILE A 135 -11.53 18.61 -5.24
C ILE A 135 -11.01 17.96 -3.95
N ILE A 136 -10.01 17.09 -4.05
CA ILE A 136 -9.36 16.49 -2.88
C ILE A 136 -8.88 17.60 -1.93
N ARG A 137 -8.20 18.63 -2.45
CA ARG A 137 -7.72 19.78 -1.66
C ARG A 137 -8.87 20.56 -1.02
N SER A 138 -9.92 20.88 -1.77
CA SER A 138 -11.05 21.67 -1.25
C SER A 138 -11.95 20.93 -0.25
N LEU A 139 -12.00 19.59 -0.29
CA LEU A 139 -12.78 18.79 0.66
C LEU A 139 -12.15 18.72 2.06
N TRP A 140 -10.86 19.03 2.19
CA TRP A 140 -10.21 19.13 3.49
C TRP A 140 -10.30 20.57 4.00
N THR A 141 -11.26 20.82 4.88
CA THR A 141 -11.55 22.16 5.41
C THR A 141 -10.95 22.43 6.79
N ASP A 142 -10.29 21.45 7.41
CA ASP A 142 -9.74 21.56 8.77
C ASP A 142 -8.26 21.99 8.77
N GLY A 143 -7.70 22.40 7.62
CA GLY A 143 -6.32 22.88 7.52
C GLY A 143 -5.74 22.74 6.10
N ASN A 144 -4.44 22.50 6.02
CA ASN A 144 -3.72 22.46 4.73
C ASN A 144 -3.63 21.06 4.15
N THR A 145 -3.66 21.00 2.82
CA THR A 145 -3.47 19.79 2.03
C THR A 145 -2.24 19.94 1.16
N ASP A 146 -1.30 18.99 1.27
CA ASP A 146 -0.23 18.81 0.31
C ASP A 146 -0.49 17.51 -0.47
N ALA A 147 -0.51 17.57 -1.79
CA ALA A 147 -0.80 16.44 -2.65
C ALA A 147 0.25 16.33 -3.75
N SER A 148 0.68 15.10 -4.01
CA SER A 148 1.62 14.75 -5.06
C SER A 148 1.15 13.48 -5.76
N ALA A 149 1.62 13.25 -6.98
CA ALA A 149 1.41 11.98 -7.66
C ALA A 149 2.06 10.82 -6.86
N PHE A 150 1.41 9.66 -6.86
CA PHE A 150 1.97 8.43 -6.29
C PHE A 150 3.04 7.86 -7.24
N ASP A 151 4.28 7.72 -6.75
CA ASP A 151 5.34 7.06 -7.51
C ASP A 151 5.58 5.64 -7.00
N LEU A 152 5.25 4.65 -7.83
CA LEU A 152 5.47 3.25 -7.53
C LEU A 152 6.95 2.92 -7.31
N LYS A 153 7.90 3.65 -7.91
CA LYS A 153 9.34 3.46 -7.66
C LYS A 153 9.74 3.82 -6.24
N GLN A 154 9.01 4.74 -5.61
CA GLN A 154 9.25 5.20 -4.24
C GLN A 154 8.35 4.51 -3.21
N VAL A 155 7.59 3.47 -3.59
CA VAL A 155 6.61 2.81 -2.70
C VAL A 155 7.23 2.26 -1.41
N THR A 156 8.48 1.77 -1.45
CA THR A 156 9.19 1.29 -0.26
C THR A 156 9.47 2.44 0.72
N ALA A 157 9.98 3.57 0.20
CA ALA A 157 10.27 4.76 1.00
C ALA A 157 8.97 5.35 1.57
N LEU A 158 7.92 5.43 0.75
CA LEU A 158 6.61 5.92 1.15
C LEU A 158 5.96 5.06 2.24
N ALA A 159 5.96 3.73 2.09
CA ALA A 159 5.41 2.84 3.11
C ALA A 159 6.19 2.91 4.43
N SER A 160 7.51 3.06 4.36
CA SER A 160 8.37 3.26 5.53
C SER A 160 8.07 4.60 6.21
N TYR A 161 7.89 5.67 5.41
CA TYR A 161 7.54 7.00 5.90
C TYR A 161 6.18 6.98 6.61
N MET A 162 5.12 6.46 5.98
CA MET A 162 3.78 6.34 6.58
C MET A 162 3.73 5.44 7.83
N THR A 163 4.76 4.62 8.06
CA THR A 163 4.84 3.74 9.24
C THR A 163 5.96 4.13 10.20
N LYS A 164 6.57 5.30 10.02
CA LYS A 164 7.71 5.79 10.78
C LYS A 164 7.41 5.90 12.26
N GLU A 165 6.33 6.58 12.65
CA GLU A 165 5.97 6.72 14.06
C GLU A 165 5.81 5.37 14.78
N PRO A 166 5.03 4.40 14.25
CA PRO A 166 4.97 3.06 14.81
C PRO A 166 6.31 2.31 14.86
N LEU A 167 7.20 2.55 13.91
CA LEU A 167 8.53 1.93 13.84
C LEU A 167 9.46 2.47 14.93
N GLU A 168 9.43 3.79 15.16
CA GLU A 168 10.32 4.48 16.11
C GLU A 168 9.82 4.41 17.55
N HIS A 169 8.52 4.59 17.77
CA HIS A 169 7.93 4.76 19.11
C HIS A 169 7.03 3.58 19.53
N GLY A 170 6.86 2.59 18.66
CA GLY A 170 5.94 1.48 18.89
C GLY A 170 4.49 1.83 18.54
N LYS A 171 3.59 0.84 18.69
CA LYS A 171 2.18 1.04 18.33
C LYS A 171 1.44 1.82 19.39
N ALA A 172 0.66 2.82 18.95
CA ALA A 172 -0.31 3.53 19.80
C ALA A 172 -1.27 2.60 20.56
N GLN A 173 -1.65 1.47 19.93
CA GLN A 173 -2.50 0.45 20.54
C GLN A 173 -2.01 -0.95 20.13
N VAL A 174 -1.73 -1.79 21.13
CA VAL A 174 -1.33 -3.19 20.95
C VAL A 174 -2.43 -3.93 20.16
N GLY A 175 -2.02 -4.74 19.19
CA GLY A 175 -2.94 -5.53 18.35
C GLY A 175 -3.60 -4.78 17.17
N LYS A 176 -3.59 -3.44 17.15
CA LYS A 176 -4.14 -2.69 16.00
C LYS A 176 -3.12 -2.53 14.87
N ARG A 177 -3.64 -2.32 13.65
CA ARG A 177 -2.82 -1.97 12.48
C ARG A 177 -2.45 -0.49 12.55
N CYS A 178 -1.28 -0.17 12.01
CA CYS A 178 -0.77 1.21 11.97
C CYS A 178 -1.44 2.05 10.87
N TRP A 179 -2.02 1.39 9.87
CA TRP A 179 -2.67 1.97 8.71
C TRP A 179 -4.09 1.40 8.52
N SER A 180 -4.94 2.18 7.86
CA SER A 180 -6.35 1.90 7.61
C SER A 180 -6.64 1.87 6.12
N PRO A 181 -6.93 0.69 5.53
CA PRO A 181 -7.27 0.57 4.11
C PRO A 181 -8.77 0.76 3.86
N SER A 182 -9.12 1.10 2.63
CA SER A 182 -10.48 0.91 2.12
C SER A 182 -10.83 -0.59 2.00
N ARG A 183 -12.11 -0.88 1.82
CA ARG A 183 -12.58 -2.25 1.61
C ARG A 183 -12.26 -2.69 0.17
N ASN A 184 -12.15 -4.00 -0.03
CA ASN A 184 -12.02 -4.66 -1.34
C ASN A 184 -10.78 -4.26 -2.17
N LEU A 185 -9.70 -3.82 -1.51
CA LEU A 185 -8.40 -3.67 -2.18
C LEU A 185 -7.86 -5.04 -2.63
N ASN A 186 -7.23 -5.05 -3.80
CA ASN A 186 -6.52 -6.20 -4.34
C ASN A 186 -5.41 -6.63 -3.39
N LYS A 187 -5.27 -7.93 -3.19
CA LYS A 187 -4.21 -8.51 -2.37
C LYS A 187 -3.07 -8.98 -3.26
N PRO A 188 -1.81 -8.95 -2.77
CA PRO A 188 -0.70 -9.52 -3.51
C PRO A 188 -0.89 -11.03 -3.72
N VAL A 189 -0.47 -11.52 -4.89
CA VAL A 189 -0.40 -12.94 -5.21
C VAL A 189 0.89 -13.49 -4.61
N ILE A 190 0.81 -14.63 -3.93
CA ILE A 190 1.95 -15.26 -3.26
C ILE A 190 2.07 -16.69 -3.76
N GLU A 191 3.26 -17.03 -4.24
CA GLU A 191 3.61 -18.36 -4.72
C GLU A 191 4.85 -18.86 -3.95
N SER A 192 4.89 -20.16 -3.66
CA SER A 192 6.02 -20.79 -3.01
C SER A 192 6.29 -22.13 -3.67
N GLU A 193 7.57 -22.37 -3.99
CA GLU A 193 8.03 -23.60 -4.62
C GLU A 193 9.37 -24.03 -4.00
N ILE A 194 9.67 -25.33 -4.10
CA ILE A 194 10.97 -25.89 -3.72
C ILE A 194 11.80 -25.99 -5.01
N VAL A 195 13.02 -25.49 -4.96
CA VAL A 195 13.92 -25.37 -6.12
C VAL A 195 15.29 -25.96 -5.80
N SER A 196 16.07 -26.23 -6.86
CA SER A 196 17.46 -26.67 -6.73
C SER A 196 18.31 -25.65 -5.96
N ASP A 197 19.35 -26.14 -5.30
CA ASP A 197 20.33 -25.33 -4.58
C ASP A 197 21.09 -24.35 -5.51
N ASP A 198 21.27 -24.76 -6.77
CA ASP A 198 22.03 -24.03 -7.78
C ASP A 198 21.26 -22.83 -8.36
N LEU A 199 19.98 -22.70 -8.01
CA LEU A 199 19.18 -21.57 -8.48
C LEU A 199 19.74 -20.26 -7.93
N THR A 200 20.03 -19.33 -8.83
CA THR A 200 20.39 -17.95 -8.50
C THR A 200 19.24 -17.03 -8.91
N LEU A 201 18.91 -16.06 -8.05
CA LEU A 201 17.91 -15.05 -8.40
C LEU A 201 18.53 -14.02 -9.35
N ALA A 202 17.88 -13.82 -10.50
CA ALA A 202 18.19 -12.75 -11.43
C ALA A 202 16.91 -11.93 -11.70
N PRO A 203 17.02 -10.60 -11.88
CA PRO A 203 15.89 -9.80 -12.29
C PRO A 203 15.45 -10.21 -13.71
N PRO A 204 14.14 -10.26 -13.99
CA PRO A 204 13.65 -10.49 -15.35
C PRO A 204 14.14 -9.40 -16.31
N LEU A 205 14.24 -9.74 -17.59
CA LEU A 205 14.57 -8.78 -18.65
C LEU A 205 13.57 -7.60 -18.64
N ASN A 206 14.06 -6.38 -18.90
CA ASN A 206 13.28 -5.14 -18.91
C ASN A 206 12.61 -4.77 -17.58
N SER A 207 13.03 -5.36 -16.46
CA SER A 207 12.58 -4.94 -15.13
C SER A 207 13.42 -3.79 -14.57
N THR A 208 12.81 -2.95 -13.73
CA THR A 208 13.53 -1.94 -12.95
C THR A 208 13.85 -2.52 -11.57
N VAL A 209 15.11 -2.78 -11.27
CA VAL A 209 15.53 -3.28 -9.95
C VAL A 209 15.40 -2.15 -8.93
N LEU A 210 14.68 -2.42 -7.83
CA LEU A 210 14.53 -1.48 -6.71
C LEU A 210 15.51 -1.81 -5.58
N ASP A 211 15.73 -3.09 -5.32
CA ASP A 211 16.61 -3.54 -4.24
C ASP A 211 17.10 -4.97 -4.52
N GLN A 212 18.41 -5.17 -4.41
CA GLN A 212 19.07 -6.46 -4.62
C GLN A 212 20.31 -6.53 -3.72
N PRO A 213 20.13 -6.79 -2.42
CA PRO A 213 21.26 -6.90 -1.51
C PRO A 213 22.10 -8.15 -1.81
N PRO A 214 23.36 -8.19 -1.34
CA PRO A 214 24.17 -9.38 -1.42
C PRO A 214 23.54 -10.55 -0.66
N VAL A 215 23.92 -11.77 -1.03
CA VAL A 215 23.48 -12.99 -0.36
C VAL A 215 23.91 -12.94 1.10
N VAL A 216 22.95 -13.06 2.01
CA VAL A 216 23.22 -13.17 3.45
C VAL A 216 23.52 -14.63 3.75
N ARG A 217 24.75 -14.89 4.17
CA ARG A 217 25.20 -16.22 4.59
C ARG A 217 25.31 -16.26 6.09
N THR A 218 24.65 -17.24 6.69
CA THR A 218 24.74 -17.55 8.11
C THR A 218 25.25 -18.98 8.27
N GLU A 219 25.69 -19.33 9.48
CA GLU A 219 26.02 -20.72 9.81
C GLU A 219 24.86 -21.71 9.58
N PHE A 220 23.62 -21.21 9.49
CA PHE A 220 22.40 -21.99 9.33
C PHE A 220 21.80 -21.97 7.93
N GLY A 221 22.45 -21.32 6.96
CA GLY A 221 21.99 -21.26 5.57
C GLY A 221 22.14 -19.91 4.90
N GLU A 222 21.67 -19.85 3.65
CA GLU A 222 21.72 -18.68 2.79
C GLU A 222 20.33 -18.06 2.62
N PHE A 223 20.28 -16.73 2.57
CA PHE A 223 19.09 -15.96 2.25
C PHE A 223 19.44 -14.86 1.24
N VAL A 224 18.66 -14.76 0.18
CA VAL A 224 18.75 -13.67 -0.81
C VAL A 224 17.35 -13.26 -1.24
N TYR A 225 17.18 -11.99 -1.56
CA TYR A 225 15.97 -11.52 -2.22
C TYR A 225 16.30 -10.52 -3.30
N ILE A 226 15.38 -10.38 -4.24
CA ILE A 226 15.38 -9.31 -5.23
C ILE A 226 14.01 -8.67 -5.26
N LYS A 227 13.99 -7.34 -5.31
CA LYS A 227 12.80 -6.52 -5.47
C LYS A 227 12.92 -5.72 -6.76
N TYR A 228 11.91 -5.81 -7.61
CA TYR A 228 11.91 -5.15 -8.91
C TYR A 228 10.49 -4.78 -9.35
N LEU A 229 10.41 -3.84 -10.28
CA LEU A 229 9.19 -3.50 -11.00
C LEU A 229 9.21 -4.15 -12.38
N LEU A 230 8.14 -4.84 -12.73
CA LEU A 230 7.87 -5.26 -14.10
C LEU A 230 7.64 -4.01 -15.00
N PRO A 231 7.98 -4.12 -16.30
CA PRO A 231 7.71 -3.04 -17.24
C PRO A 231 6.22 -2.71 -17.26
N GLU A 232 5.93 -1.46 -17.56
CA GLU A 232 4.56 -1.08 -17.86
C GLU A 232 4.16 -1.81 -19.13
N LEU A 233 3.13 -2.64 -19.06
CA LEU A 233 2.58 -3.21 -20.27
C LEU A 233 2.02 -2.04 -21.08
N PRO A 234 2.36 -1.90 -22.37
CA PRO A 234 1.71 -0.90 -23.21
C PRO A 234 0.22 -1.09 -23.03
N ALA A 235 -0.50 0.00 -22.75
CA ALA A 235 -1.91 -0.05 -22.40
C ALA A 235 -2.64 -0.92 -23.42
N GLN A 236 -2.86 -2.19 -23.09
CA GLN A 236 -3.86 -2.97 -23.78
C GLN A 236 -5.11 -2.17 -23.52
N SER A 237 -5.76 -1.72 -24.60
CA SER A 237 -7.00 -0.96 -24.55
C SER A 237 -8.01 -1.76 -23.74
N SER A 238 -7.97 -1.59 -22.42
CA SER A 238 -8.81 -2.32 -21.50
C SER A 238 -10.20 -1.75 -21.71
N PRO A 239 -11.19 -2.58 -22.08
CA PRO A 239 -12.56 -2.11 -22.28
C PRO A 239 -13.21 -1.61 -20.97
N PHE A 240 -12.47 -1.67 -19.85
CA PHE A 240 -12.91 -1.24 -18.52
C PHE A 240 -12.68 0.24 -18.18
N ARG A 241 -12.14 1.07 -19.08
CA ARG A 241 -12.54 2.50 -19.04
C ARG A 241 -13.99 2.56 -19.52
N ARG A 242 -14.95 2.34 -18.61
CA ARG A 242 -16.37 2.65 -18.85
C ARG A 242 -16.43 4.09 -19.33
N ARG A 243 -16.57 4.28 -20.65
CA ARG A 243 -16.97 5.55 -21.25
C ARG A 243 -18.17 6.01 -20.44
N SER A 244 -18.07 7.20 -19.85
CA SER A 244 -19.21 7.92 -19.31
C SER A 244 -20.34 7.84 -20.34
N ARG A 245 -21.40 7.10 -20.02
CA ARG A 245 -22.62 7.14 -20.82
C ARG A 245 -23.15 8.56 -20.64
N LYS A 246 -22.85 9.46 -21.58
CA LYS A 246 -23.62 10.69 -21.76
C LYS A 246 -25.08 10.24 -21.87
N LYS A 247 -25.89 10.53 -20.86
CA LYS A 247 -27.34 10.42 -20.97
C LYS A 247 -27.76 11.46 -22.01
N VAL A 248 -27.96 11.03 -23.24
CA VAL A 248 -28.70 11.82 -24.22
C VAL A 248 -30.12 11.88 -23.70
N HIS A 249 -30.55 13.05 -23.21
CA HIS A 249 -31.97 13.32 -23.03
C HIS A 249 -32.56 13.40 -24.44
N ILE A 250 -33.28 12.35 -24.85
CA ILE A 250 -34.15 12.43 -26.01
C ILE A 250 -35.47 12.96 -25.47
N ASN A 251 -35.72 14.26 -25.67
CA ASN A 251 -37.04 14.84 -25.43
C ASN A 251 -38.01 14.27 -26.47
N PHE A 252 -38.98 13.49 -26.03
CA PHE A 252 -40.18 13.20 -26.80
C PHE A 252 -41.30 14.11 -26.30
N ASP A 253 -41.35 15.31 -26.86
CA ASP A 253 -42.52 16.18 -26.81
C ASP A 253 -42.93 16.54 -28.24
N SER A 254 -43.92 15.81 -28.76
CA SER A 254 -44.86 16.32 -29.76
C SER A 254 -46.05 15.37 -29.86
N LYS A 255 -47.15 15.74 -29.19
CA LYS A 255 -48.49 15.22 -29.49
C LYS A 255 -48.90 15.70 -30.89
N PRO A 256 -49.51 14.86 -31.73
CA PRO A 256 -50.29 15.37 -32.85
C PRO A 256 -51.69 15.77 -32.35
N CYS A 257 -52.07 17.02 -32.59
CA CYS A 257 -53.45 17.49 -32.51
C CYS A 257 -54.27 16.82 -33.62
N LEU A 258 -55.40 16.24 -33.22
CA LEU A 258 -56.49 15.83 -34.11
C LEU A 258 -57.19 17.08 -34.64
N SER A 259 -57.47 17.10 -35.95
CA SER A 259 -58.53 17.86 -36.59
C SER A 259 -59.21 16.96 -37.60
#